data_AF-A0A4Y9NAS4-F1
#
_entry.id   AF-A0A4Y9NAS4-F1
#
_cell.length_a   1.000
_cell.length_b   1.000
_cell.length_c   1.000
_cell.angle_alpha   90.00
_cell.angle_beta   90.00
_cell.angle_gamma   90.00
#
_symmetry.space_group_name_H-M   'P 1'
#
loop_
_entity.id
_entity.type
_entity.pdbx_description
1 polymer ?
#
loop_
_entity_poly.entity_id
_entity_poly.type
_entity_poly.pdbx_seq_one_letter_code
_entity_poly.pdbx_strand_id
1 'polypeptide(L)'
;MVAGAAPQHPLADRRGHRAARRARGGRGVHPPVPVDAAPDAGGARRAAGGPRSRVARRDVAQRLGVAPLPRRRPGAGRGAQRGAAPVARRAGGAGAAPGERAGRRLPARRVPLVSAAGLSPGQARRRFVGLTALRWLPLGISVPVTVLLASARGLSPADIGVVLAVYSTVTLLLELPTGGLADAIGHRPVLVLSGLLTTAGLLTMAVAEGMAVFGLAWGLLGAGRALDSGPLEAWYVDAVHAGDPAADVTPGLSRAAAADGLGLALGAVLGGLIPLLAESSGGAALALPLLLAAALTGASVLAVALLVVPLRPPSESGVAALAAGVREVPRVIRDTGRLLHRDRLLRLLLLISFATGVALTSLELLGPLHVADLVGSPAGGAAVFGVVMAVSFGAAGTGSLLAPAARRSAGGSVARASAVSSVVAALTVAAVALSAEVALVAAAFVLFYLFNAVGWPLRQQLLHERTTSSQRSTTVSAKSLALMLGGLLGNLLLPRLAEAAGTPAGLLAGAAAMLLVAVLSVGLRPGTPGASRVAALHG
;
A
#
# COMPACT_ATOMS: atom_id res chain seq x y z
N MET A 1 69.93 12.20 3.07
CA MET A 1 69.96 12.58 4.51
C MET A 1 68.80 11.82 5.14
N VAL A 2 68.98 10.68 5.82
CA VAL A 2 69.74 10.43 7.08
C VAL A 2 69.07 11.20 8.24
N ALA A 3 68.60 10.60 9.34
CA ALA A 3 68.33 9.19 9.72
C ALA A 3 67.26 9.21 10.85
N GLY A 4 66.49 8.14 11.14
CA GLY A 4 66.87 7.04 12.04
C GLY A 4 66.20 7.21 13.42
N ALA A 5 65.86 6.18 14.21
CA ALA A 5 66.00 4.73 14.03
C ALA A 5 64.99 3.96 14.93
N ALA A 6 64.75 2.67 14.63
CA ALA A 6 64.21 1.68 15.56
C ALA A 6 65.35 0.97 16.34
N PRO A 7 65.06 0.17 17.38
CA PRO A 7 65.15 -1.30 17.20
C PRO A 7 63.99 -2.10 17.89
N GLN A 8 63.44 -3.17 17.27
CA GLN A 8 63.77 -4.61 17.42
C GLN A 8 63.49 -5.22 18.83
N HIS A 9 62.51 -6.13 19.04
CA HIS A 9 62.47 -7.62 18.82
C HIS A 9 63.29 -8.46 19.86
N PRO A 10 63.17 -9.82 20.00
CA PRO A 10 62.17 -10.82 19.56
C PRO A 10 61.89 -12.04 20.54
N LEU A 11 61.19 -13.10 20.07
CA LEU A 11 61.19 -14.53 20.53
C LEU A 11 60.61 -14.89 21.94
N ALA A 12 60.20 -16.12 22.31
CA ALA A 12 59.69 -17.31 21.57
C ALA A 12 59.09 -18.41 22.52
N ASP A 13 58.09 -19.16 22.00
CA ASP A 13 57.87 -20.63 22.10
C ASP A 13 57.64 -21.39 23.46
N ARG A 14 56.98 -22.56 23.32
CA ARG A 14 56.92 -23.77 24.19
C ARG A 14 55.77 -24.03 25.19
N ARG A 15 54.82 -24.83 24.69
CA ARG A 15 54.47 -26.21 25.16
C ARG A 15 54.51 -26.55 26.67
N GLY A 16 53.32 -26.75 27.25
CA GLY A 16 52.82 -28.09 27.60
C GLY A 16 53.13 -28.74 28.97
N HIS A 17 52.16 -29.57 29.42
CA HIS A 17 52.24 -30.57 30.52
C HIS A 17 52.29 -30.06 31.98
N ARG A 18 51.77 -30.78 33.01
CA ARG A 18 50.66 -31.78 33.12
C ARG A 18 50.45 -32.11 34.62
N ALA A 19 49.19 -32.25 35.08
CA ALA A 19 48.79 -32.89 36.36
C ALA A 19 49.31 -32.19 37.66
N ALA A 20 48.83 -32.43 38.89
CA ALA A 20 47.78 -33.30 39.46
C ALA A 20 47.26 -32.62 40.79
N ARG A 21 46.31 -33.07 41.62
CA ARG A 21 45.66 -34.39 41.87
C ARG A 21 44.46 -34.22 42.84
N ARG A 22 43.34 -34.95 42.62
CA ARG A 22 42.37 -35.50 43.64
C ARG A 22 41.56 -34.51 44.52
N ALA A 23 40.29 -34.76 44.92
CA ALA A 23 39.29 -35.86 44.74
C ALA A 23 37.85 -35.26 44.94
N ARG A 24 36.70 -35.94 45.17
CA ARG A 24 36.33 -37.36 45.41
C ARG A 24 34.82 -37.61 45.16
N GLY A 25 34.45 -38.61 44.33
CA GLY A 25 33.11 -39.24 44.29
C GLY A 25 32.03 -38.58 43.40
N GLY A 26 31.14 -39.32 42.73
CA GLY A 26 31.12 -40.79 42.51
C GLY A 26 29.78 -41.33 41.96
N ARG A 27 29.85 -42.36 41.10
CA ARG A 27 28.74 -43.12 40.44
C ARG A 27 27.91 -42.31 39.41
N GLY A 28 27.54 -42.81 38.22
CA GLY A 28 27.92 -44.03 37.50
C GLY A 28 26.89 -44.42 36.43
N VAL A 29 27.35 -44.88 35.25
CA VAL A 29 26.90 -46.05 34.43
C VAL A 29 27.27 -45.84 32.93
N HIS A 30 27.76 -46.91 32.28
CA HIS A 30 28.25 -47.06 30.89
C HIS A 30 28.17 -48.57 30.54
N PRO A 31 28.49 -49.05 29.31
CA PRO A 31 28.23 -48.61 27.91
C PRO A 31 27.57 -49.82 27.15
N PRO A 32 27.87 -50.29 25.90
CA PRO A 32 28.51 -49.79 24.63
C PRO A 32 27.51 -49.73 23.42
N VAL A 33 27.67 -49.06 22.25
CA VAL A 33 28.77 -48.87 21.22
C VAL A 33 28.92 -50.11 20.26
N PRO A 34 29.09 -50.01 18.91
CA PRO A 34 28.70 -48.97 17.89
C PRO A 34 28.46 -49.47 16.40
N VAL A 35 28.47 -48.53 15.41
CA VAL A 35 29.06 -48.61 14.02
C VAL A 35 28.30 -49.18 12.77
N ASP A 36 28.24 -48.30 11.73
CA ASP A 36 28.33 -48.37 10.25
C ASP A 36 27.45 -49.21 9.26
N ALA A 37 27.38 -48.60 8.05
CA ALA A 37 27.25 -49.15 6.68
C ALA A 37 25.86 -49.33 6.01
N ALA A 38 25.82 -48.92 4.74
CA ALA A 38 24.78 -49.15 3.71
C ALA A 38 25.41 -49.99 2.56
N PRO A 39 24.82 -50.21 1.36
CA PRO A 39 23.48 -49.90 0.83
C PRO A 39 22.83 -51.08 0.02
N ASP A 40 21.87 -50.75 -0.87
CA ASP A 40 21.50 -51.42 -2.13
C ASP A 40 20.73 -52.76 -2.19
N ALA A 41 19.45 -52.66 -2.59
CA ALA A 41 18.80 -53.38 -3.70
C ALA A 41 17.37 -52.83 -3.91
N GLY A 42 16.75 -52.77 -5.10
CA GLY A 42 17.26 -53.15 -6.43
C GLY A 42 16.12 -53.54 -7.40
N GLY A 43 15.44 -52.55 -8.00
CA GLY A 43 14.54 -52.76 -9.17
C GLY A 43 13.15 -53.37 -8.90
N ALA A 44 12.25 -53.52 -9.89
CA ALA A 44 12.24 -52.97 -11.26
C ALA A 44 10.84 -53.08 -11.94
N ARG A 45 10.53 -52.12 -12.82
CA ARG A 45 9.80 -52.25 -14.12
C ARG A 45 8.27 -52.51 -14.20
N ARG A 46 7.65 -51.63 -15.02
CA ARG A 46 6.58 -51.86 -16.03
C ARG A 46 5.14 -52.16 -15.53
N ALA A 47 4.07 -51.89 -16.29
CA ALA A 47 3.80 -50.91 -17.36
C ALA A 47 2.29 -50.89 -17.69
N ALA A 48 1.79 -49.75 -18.22
CA ALA A 48 0.59 -49.56 -19.06
C ALA A 48 -0.81 -50.06 -18.57
N GLY A 49 -1.82 -49.18 -18.69
CA GLY A 49 -3.24 -49.58 -18.67
C GLY A 49 -4.21 -48.53 -18.10
N GLY A 50 -4.94 -47.81 -18.96
CA GLY A 50 -6.26 -47.25 -18.59
C GLY A 50 -7.35 -48.34 -18.69
N PRO A 51 -8.60 -48.11 -18.23
CA PRO A 51 -9.31 -46.83 -18.36
C PRO A 51 -10.23 -46.40 -17.18
N ARG A 52 -10.72 -45.16 -17.27
CA ARG A 52 -12.00 -44.60 -16.75
C ARG A 52 -12.69 -45.30 -15.55
N SER A 53 -12.77 -44.59 -14.43
CA SER A 53 -13.95 -44.66 -13.53
C SER A 53 -14.34 -43.27 -13.00
N ARG A 54 -15.66 -43.02 -12.90
CA ARG A 54 -16.23 -41.81 -12.29
C ARG A 54 -16.51 -42.12 -10.81
N VAL A 55 -15.98 -41.33 -9.87
CA VAL A 55 -16.53 -41.26 -8.50
C VAL A 55 -16.64 -39.81 -8.04
N ALA A 56 -17.73 -39.55 -7.34
CA ALA A 56 -18.32 -38.26 -6.99
C ALA A 56 -17.41 -37.25 -6.26
N ARG A 57 -17.66 -35.96 -6.55
CA ARG A 57 -17.44 -34.85 -5.61
C ARG A 57 -18.57 -34.81 -4.58
N ARG A 58 -18.23 -35.04 -3.30
CA ARG A 58 -18.93 -34.70 -2.03
C ARG A 58 -18.01 -35.30 -0.94
N ASP A 59 -17.57 -34.61 0.12
CA ASP A 59 -18.11 -33.45 0.80
C ASP A 59 -17.04 -32.43 1.24
N VAL A 60 -17.18 -31.18 0.79
CA VAL A 60 -16.46 -30.00 1.35
C VAL A 60 -17.47 -28.92 1.76
N ALA A 61 -18.73 -29.32 2.01
CA ALA A 61 -19.85 -28.43 2.34
C ALA A 61 -20.33 -28.54 3.80
N GLN A 62 -19.59 -29.22 4.68
CA GLN A 62 -19.90 -29.40 6.11
C GLN A 62 -18.85 -28.77 7.06
N ARG A 63 -18.17 -27.69 6.65
CA ARG A 63 -17.24 -26.93 7.52
C ARG A 63 -17.52 -25.43 7.63
N LEU A 64 -18.67 -24.96 7.14
CA LEU A 64 -19.14 -23.58 7.33
C LEU A 64 -20.60 -23.61 7.79
N GLY A 65 -20.81 -23.42 9.08
CA GLY A 65 -22.13 -23.46 9.71
C GLY A 65 -23.00 -22.28 9.28
N VAL A 66 -23.91 -22.53 8.34
CA VAL A 66 -24.94 -21.56 7.91
C VAL A 66 -26.31 -22.22 8.09
N ALA A 67 -27.20 -21.54 8.83
CA ALA A 67 -28.54 -22.06 9.11
C ALA A 67 -29.41 -22.10 7.83
N PRO A 68 -30.29 -23.12 7.65
CA PRO A 68 -31.13 -23.20 6.46
C PRO A 68 -32.35 -22.28 6.54
N LEU A 69 -32.51 -21.39 5.55
CA LEU A 69 -33.79 -20.70 5.30
C LEU A 69 -34.81 -21.66 4.66
N PRO A 70 -36.12 -21.51 4.96
CA PRO A 70 -37.14 -22.49 4.56
C PRO A 70 -37.40 -22.48 3.04
N ARG A 71 -37.42 -23.68 2.44
CA ARG A 71 -37.74 -23.87 1.01
C ARG A 71 -39.25 -23.84 0.77
N ARG A 72 -39.70 -22.97 -0.14
CA ARG A 72 -41.03 -23.07 -0.78
C ARG A 72 -41.17 -24.41 -1.51
N ARG A 73 -42.31 -25.08 -1.35
CA ARG A 73 -42.69 -26.26 -2.16
C ARG A 73 -43.31 -25.82 -3.50
N PRO A 74 -42.93 -26.43 -4.64
CA PRO A 74 -43.78 -26.48 -5.83
C PRO A 74 -44.90 -27.51 -5.60
N GLY A 75 -46.10 -27.26 -6.13
CA GLY A 75 -47.26 -28.12 -5.93
C GLY A 75 -47.56 -29.07 -7.09
N ALA A 76 -48.39 -30.08 -6.81
CA ALA A 76 -49.26 -30.76 -7.77
C ALA A 76 -50.35 -31.53 -7.00
N GLY A 77 -51.62 -31.41 -7.40
CA GLY A 77 -52.74 -32.11 -6.76
C GLY A 77 -54.07 -31.71 -7.38
N ARG A 78 -54.63 -32.58 -8.23
CA ARG A 78 -55.91 -32.36 -8.93
C ARG A 78 -57.08 -32.66 -7.98
N GLY A 79 -58.18 -31.93 -8.10
CA GLY A 79 -59.46 -32.25 -7.48
C GLY A 79 -60.58 -31.39 -8.04
N ALA A 80 -61.51 -31.98 -8.79
CA ALA A 80 -62.62 -31.27 -9.42
C ALA A 80 -63.93 -31.51 -8.65
N GLN A 81 -64.73 -30.47 -8.45
CA GLN A 81 -66.18 -30.48 -8.20
C GLN A 81 -66.68 -29.04 -8.45
N ARG A 82 -67.51 -28.80 -9.47
CA ARG A 82 -68.99 -28.84 -9.47
C ARG A 82 -69.65 -27.74 -8.64
N GLY A 83 -70.45 -26.89 -9.30
CA GLY A 83 -71.68 -26.36 -8.71
C GLY A 83 -71.92 -24.85 -8.77
N ALA A 84 -73.09 -24.50 -9.33
CA ALA A 84 -73.95 -23.36 -8.98
C ALA A 84 -73.45 -21.90 -9.14
N ALA A 85 -73.91 -21.27 -10.23
CA ALA A 85 -74.66 -20.00 -10.13
C ALA A 85 -76.12 -20.32 -9.66
N PRO A 86 -77.01 -19.35 -9.33
CA PRO A 86 -76.93 -17.90 -9.54
C PRO A 86 -77.38 -17.03 -8.33
N VAL A 87 -77.43 -15.70 -8.51
CA VAL A 87 -78.62 -14.83 -8.36
C VAL A 87 -78.18 -13.35 -8.42
N ALA A 88 -79.00 -12.52 -9.07
CA ALA A 88 -78.70 -11.11 -9.35
C ALA A 88 -79.14 -10.14 -8.23
N ARG A 89 -78.55 -8.95 -8.23
CA ARG A 89 -79.31 -7.70 -7.97
C ARG A 89 -78.77 -6.53 -8.81
N ARG A 90 -79.69 -5.73 -9.35
CA ARG A 90 -79.43 -4.59 -10.24
C ARG A 90 -79.32 -3.28 -9.45
N ALA A 91 -78.40 -2.41 -9.87
CA ALA A 91 -78.49 -0.94 -9.99
C ALA A 91 -77.07 -0.42 -10.36
N GLY A 92 -76.84 0.57 -11.21
CA GLY A 92 -77.71 1.39 -12.08
C GLY A 92 -76.90 2.62 -12.55
N GLY A 93 -77.06 3.05 -13.82
CA GLY A 93 -76.26 4.15 -14.43
C GLY A 93 -75.06 3.62 -15.24
N ALA A 94 -75.11 3.47 -16.57
CA ALA A 94 -75.35 4.46 -17.64
C ALA A 94 -74.14 5.36 -17.91
N GLY A 95 -73.39 5.03 -18.97
CA GLY A 95 -72.22 5.75 -19.48
C GLY A 95 -71.63 4.98 -20.66
N ALA A 96 -71.95 5.39 -21.89
CA ALA A 96 -71.67 4.59 -23.08
C ALA A 96 -70.23 4.72 -23.59
N ALA A 97 -69.64 3.60 -24.02
CA ALA A 97 -68.55 3.58 -25.00
C ALA A 97 -69.14 3.67 -26.42
N PRO A 98 -68.35 4.05 -27.45
CA PRO A 98 -67.56 3.01 -28.13
C PRO A 98 -66.18 3.49 -28.63
N GLY A 99 -65.23 2.57 -28.82
CA GLY A 99 -63.94 2.94 -29.43
C GLY A 99 -62.79 1.93 -29.33
N GLU A 100 -63.04 0.62 -29.42
CA GLU A 100 -61.93 -0.33 -29.55
C GLU A 100 -61.19 -0.13 -30.89
N ARG A 101 -59.96 0.39 -30.83
CA ARG A 101 -58.95 0.15 -31.86
C ARG A 101 -57.83 -0.66 -31.25
N ALA A 102 -57.71 -1.90 -31.71
CA ALA A 102 -56.67 -2.83 -31.32
C ALA A 102 -55.28 -2.29 -31.71
N GLY A 103 -54.64 -1.58 -30.77
CA GLY A 103 -53.26 -1.14 -30.87
C GLY A 103 -52.34 -2.35 -30.94
N ARG A 104 -51.98 -2.73 -32.17
CA ARG A 104 -51.05 -3.81 -32.52
C ARG A 104 -49.77 -3.66 -31.69
N ARG A 105 -49.64 -4.45 -30.61
CA ARG A 105 -48.42 -4.48 -29.78
C ARG A 105 -47.28 -5.00 -30.64
N LEU A 106 -46.55 -4.07 -31.27
CA LEU A 106 -45.27 -4.36 -31.88
C LEU A 106 -44.42 -5.06 -30.80
N PRO A 107 -43.87 -6.25 -31.05
CA PRO A 107 -42.94 -6.85 -30.10
C PRO A 107 -41.82 -5.84 -29.89
N ALA A 108 -41.56 -5.48 -28.64
CA ALA A 108 -40.44 -4.62 -28.30
C ALA A 108 -39.17 -5.31 -28.81
N ARG A 109 -38.74 -4.89 -30.00
CA ARG A 109 -37.54 -5.40 -30.65
C ARG A 109 -36.45 -5.07 -29.65
N ARG A 110 -35.93 -6.09 -28.97
CA ARG A 110 -34.74 -5.95 -28.13
C ARG A 110 -33.62 -5.55 -29.07
N VAL A 111 -33.50 -4.25 -29.31
CA VAL A 111 -32.30 -3.65 -29.85
C VAL A 111 -31.20 -4.17 -28.93
N PRO A 112 -30.21 -4.91 -29.44
CA PRO A 112 -29.07 -5.27 -28.62
C PRO A 112 -28.56 -3.97 -28.02
N LEU A 113 -28.36 -3.92 -26.70
CA LEU A 113 -27.64 -2.82 -26.08
C LEU A 113 -26.20 -2.90 -26.59
N VAL A 114 -25.97 -2.31 -27.77
CA VAL A 114 -24.64 -2.14 -28.35
C VAL A 114 -23.91 -1.23 -27.39
N SER A 115 -22.99 -1.84 -26.64
CA SER A 115 -22.35 -1.22 -25.49
C SER A 115 -21.72 0.12 -25.86
N ALA A 116 -22.20 1.19 -25.23
CA ALA A 116 -21.64 2.54 -25.38
C ALA A 116 -20.21 2.67 -24.81
N ALA A 117 -19.71 1.64 -24.11
CA ALA A 117 -18.32 1.47 -23.76
C ALA A 117 -17.93 -0.01 -23.92
N GLY A 118 -17.61 -0.42 -25.15
CA GLY A 118 -17.39 -1.82 -25.58
C GLY A 118 -16.17 -2.56 -25.00
N LEU A 119 -15.92 -2.45 -23.70
CA LEU A 119 -14.92 -3.21 -22.96
C LEU A 119 -15.59 -4.34 -22.17
N SER A 120 -15.17 -5.57 -22.40
CA SER A 120 -15.45 -6.66 -21.46
C SER A 120 -14.74 -6.40 -20.12
N PRO A 121 -15.26 -6.90 -18.98
CA PRO A 121 -14.58 -6.80 -17.69
C PRO A 121 -13.14 -7.35 -17.70
N GLY A 122 -12.86 -8.33 -18.56
CA GLY A 122 -11.50 -8.84 -18.79
C GLY A 122 -10.57 -7.87 -19.50
N GLN A 123 -11.07 -7.06 -20.46
CA GLN A 123 -10.30 -6.00 -21.11
C GLN A 123 -10.08 -4.81 -20.16
N ALA A 124 -11.12 -4.35 -19.46
CA ALA A 124 -11.03 -3.30 -18.45
C ALA A 124 -9.96 -3.65 -17.40
N ARG A 125 -10.00 -4.87 -16.85
CA ARG A 125 -9.01 -5.38 -15.89
C ARG A 125 -7.59 -5.41 -16.45
N ARG A 126 -7.38 -5.89 -17.68
CA ARG A 126 -6.03 -5.93 -18.30
C ARG A 126 -5.45 -4.54 -18.49
N ARG A 127 -6.27 -3.58 -18.95
CA ARG A 127 -5.87 -2.18 -19.12
C ARG A 127 -5.54 -1.54 -17.77
N PHE A 128 -6.42 -1.70 -16.78
CA PHE A 128 -6.20 -1.19 -15.42
C PHE A 128 -4.88 -1.68 -14.83
N VAL A 129 -4.66 -3.00 -14.78
CA VAL A 129 -3.43 -3.60 -14.23
C VAL A 129 -2.16 -3.14 -14.97
N GLY A 130 -2.21 -3.06 -16.31
CA GLY A 130 -1.08 -2.58 -17.11
C GLY A 130 -0.76 -1.10 -16.92
N LEU A 131 -1.79 -0.25 -16.84
CA LEU A 131 -1.65 1.18 -16.54
C LEU A 131 -1.13 1.42 -15.11
N THR A 132 -1.59 0.63 -14.14
CA THR A 132 -1.05 0.66 -12.76
C THR A 132 0.43 0.32 -12.75
N ALA A 133 0.87 -0.77 -13.39
CA ALA A 133 2.29 -1.13 -13.47
C ALA A 133 3.13 0.00 -14.10
N LEU A 134 2.66 0.55 -15.23
CA LEU A 134 3.36 1.60 -15.98
C LEU A 134 3.40 2.95 -15.26
N ARG A 135 2.52 3.17 -14.27
CA ARG A 135 2.47 4.37 -13.42
C ARG A 135 3.36 4.26 -12.18
N TRP A 136 3.48 3.07 -11.58
CA TRP A 136 4.28 2.86 -10.36
C TRP A 136 5.74 2.49 -10.62
N LEU A 137 6.06 1.89 -11.78
CA LEU A 137 7.43 1.62 -12.19
C LEU A 137 8.33 2.88 -12.25
N PRO A 138 7.94 4.00 -12.88
CA PRO A 138 8.72 5.25 -12.87
C PRO A 138 9.00 5.81 -11.48
N LEU A 139 8.00 5.72 -10.57
CA LEU A 139 8.19 6.18 -9.19
C LEU A 139 9.23 5.32 -8.48
N GLY A 140 9.16 3.99 -8.63
CA GLY A 140 10.16 3.07 -8.11
C GLY A 140 11.57 3.39 -8.60
N ILE A 141 11.74 3.71 -9.89
CA ILE A 141 13.04 4.11 -10.48
C ILE A 141 13.57 5.42 -9.86
N SER A 142 12.68 6.33 -9.48
CA SER A 142 13.09 7.66 -9.01
C SER A 142 13.50 7.68 -7.53
N VAL A 143 12.84 6.87 -6.70
CA VAL A 143 13.01 6.87 -5.23
C VAL A 143 14.47 6.72 -4.76
N PRO A 144 15.28 5.74 -5.24
CA PRO A 144 16.63 5.53 -4.72
C PRO A 144 17.61 6.66 -5.00
N VAL A 145 17.35 7.49 -6.01
CA VAL A 145 18.30 8.52 -6.47
C VAL A 145 17.88 9.95 -6.17
N THR A 146 16.60 10.23 -5.89
CA THR A 146 16.14 11.63 -5.84
C THR A 146 16.77 12.42 -4.68
N VAL A 147 16.89 11.80 -3.50
CA VAL A 147 17.59 12.40 -2.34
C VAL A 147 19.10 12.50 -2.59
N LEU A 148 19.70 11.46 -3.17
CA LEU A 148 21.14 11.43 -3.46
C LEU A 148 21.54 12.43 -4.52
N LEU A 149 20.70 12.69 -5.53
CA LEU A 149 20.95 13.70 -6.56
C LEU A 149 20.95 15.10 -5.97
N ALA A 150 20.01 15.41 -5.08
CA ALA A 150 19.96 16.69 -4.38
C ALA A 150 21.20 16.92 -3.51
N SER A 151 21.62 15.90 -2.74
CA SER A 151 22.85 15.95 -1.94
C SER A 151 24.11 16.06 -2.80
N ALA A 152 24.21 15.30 -3.90
CA ALA A 152 25.31 15.38 -4.86
C ALA A 152 25.40 16.72 -5.60
N ARG A 153 24.33 17.52 -5.59
CA ARG A 153 24.27 18.91 -6.08
C ARG A 153 24.34 19.97 -4.97
N GLY A 154 24.79 19.57 -3.77
CA GLY A 154 25.13 20.48 -2.69
C GLY A 154 23.96 20.97 -1.83
N LEU A 155 22.75 20.40 -1.95
CA LEU A 155 21.70 20.69 -0.97
C LEU A 155 22.02 19.97 0.36
N SER A 156 21.85 20.69 1.47
CA SER A 156 21.97 20.10 2.80
C SER A 156 20.78 19.15 3.11
N PRO A 157 20.89 18.24 4.09
CA PRO A 157 19.75 17.45 4.55
C PRO A 157 18.51 18.27 4.89
N ALA A 158 18.65 19.44 5.53
CA ALA A 158 17.54 20.36 5.82
C ALA A 158 16.93 20.99 4.56
N ASP A 159 17.73 21.37 3.57
CA ASP A 159 17.22 21.87 2.29
C ASP A 159 16.47 20.78 1.52
N ILE A 160 17.00 19.54 1.51
CA ILE A 160 16.32 18.35 0.98
C ILE A 160 14.97 18.14 1.69
N GLY A 161 14.95 18.29 3.01
CA GLY A 161 13.73 18.26 3.82
C GLY A 161 12.72 19.35 3.45
N VAL A 162 13.17 20.58 3.20
CA VAL A 162 12.31 21.68 2.76
C VAL A 162 11.69 21.39 1.39
N VAL A 163 12.47 20.94 0.40
CA VAL A 163 11.92 20.65 -0.95
C VAL A 163 10.99 19.43 -0.94
N LEU A 164 11.27 18.41 -0.12
CA LEU A 164 10.34 17.29 0.11
C LEU A 164 9.04 17.74 0.80
N ALA A 165 9.10 18.73 1.69
CA ALA A 165 7.90 19.31 2.29
C ALA A 165 7.05 20.09 1.26
N VAL A 166 7.63 20.64 0.18
CA VAL A 166 6.87 21.24 -0.93
C VAL A 166 5.96 20.20 -1.58
N TYR A 167 6.45 18.99 -1.85
CA TYR A 167 5.64 17.90 -2.41
C TYR A 167 4.42 17.58 -1.54
N SER A 168 4.61 17.37 -0.24
CA SER A 168 3.51 17.10 0.69
C SER A 168 2.53 18.28 0.78
N THR A 169 3.04 19.51 0.78
CA THR A 169 2.23 20.74 0.86
C THR A 169 1.37 20.92 -0.40
N VAL A 170 1.97 20.82 -1.59
CA VAL A 170 1.24 20.97 -2.86
C VAL A 170 0.25 19.82 -3.07
N THR A 171 0.62 18.58 -2.72
CA THR A 171 -0.32 17.44 -2.75
C THR A 171 -1.52 17.71 -1.86
N LEU A 172 -1.30 18.11 -0.60
CA LEU A 172 -2.36 18.39 0.37
C LEU A 172 -3.28 19.54 -0.05
N LEU A 173 -2.70 20.64 -0.55
CA LEU A 173 -3.46 21.81 -0.98
C LEU A 173 -4.33 21.54 -2.21
N LEU A 174 -3.96 20.57 -3.06
CA LEU A 174 -4.68 20.25 -4.28
C LEU A 174 -5.60 19.03 -4.15
N GLU A 175 -5.27 18.02 -3.34
CA GLU A 175 -6.03 16.75 -3.25
C GLU A 175 -7.53 16.96 -2.95
N LEU A 176 -7.86 17.86 -2.01
CA LEU A 176 -9.26 18.18 -1.70
C LEU A 176 -9.94 19.01 -2.82
N PRO A 177 -9.39 20.13 -3.32
CA PRO A 177 -9.95 20.84 -4.49
C PRO A 177 -10.13 19.99 -5.75
N THR A 178 -9.21 19.05 -6.04
CA THR A 178 -9.24 18.24 -7.26
C THR A 178 -10.04 16.95 -7.13
N GLY A 179 -10.51 16.59 -5.93
CA GLY A 179 -11.14 15.28 -5.67
C GLY A 179 -12.34 14.95 -6.58
N GLY A 180 -13.17 15.93 -6.92
CA GLY A 180 -14.31 15.77 -7.84
C GLY A 180 -14.00 16.07 -9.32
N LEU A 181 -12.76 16.42 -9.67
CA LEU A 181 -12.43 16.89 -11.02
C LEU A 181 -12.59 15.78 -12.07
N ALA A 182 -12.23 14.54 -11.74
CA ALA A 182 -12.37 13.40 -12.64
C ALA A 182 -13.83 13.01 -12.92
N ASP A 183 -14.76 13.26 -11.99
CA ASP A 183 -16.19 13.05 -12.19
C ASP A 183 -16.81 14.13 -13.10
N ALA A 184 -16.29 15.37 -13.02
CA ALA A 184 -16.77 16.50 -13.80
C ALA A 184 -16.28 16.52 -15.26
N ILE A 185 -14.97 16.43 -15.48
CA ILE A 185 -14.35 16.50 -16.82
C ILE A 185 -13.95 15.14 -17.40
N GLY A 186 -14.13 14.06 -16.63
CA GLY A 186 -13.80 12.69 -17.01
C GLY A 186 -12.40 12.24 -16.56
N HIS A 187 -12.28 10.94 -16.30
CA HIS A 187 -11.06 10.29 -15.82
C HIS A 187 -9.83 10.50 -16.73
N ARG A 188 -9.99 10.39 -18.06
CA ARG A 188 -8.88 10.48 -19.03
C ARG A 188 -8.11 11.80 -18.98
N PRO A 189 -8.73 12.99 -19.13
CA PRO A 189 -7.99 14.26 -19.11
C PRO A 189 -7.28 14.51 -17.77
N VAL A 190 -7.88 14.11 -16.64
CA VAL A 190 -7.24 14.24 -15.31
C VAL A 190 -6.00 13.35 -15.19
N LEU A 191 -6.06 12.09 -15.63
CA LEU A 191 -4.92 11.18 -15.63
C LEU A 191 -3.82 11.61 -16.62
N VAL A 192 -4.18 12.18 -17.77
CA VAL A 192 -3.22 12.76 -18.72
C VAL A 192 -2.52 13.97 -18.09
N LEU A 193 -3.26 14.89 -17.46
CA LEU A 193 -2.68 16.06 -16.81
C LEU A 193 -1.76 15.66 -15.64
N SER A 194 -2.15 14.67 -14.83
CA SER A 194 -1.29 14.08 -13.80
C SER A 194 0.06 13.62 -14.38
N GLY A 195 0.02 12.76 -15.41
CA GLY A 195 1.24 12.19 -15.98
C GLY A 195 2.10 13.24 -16.69
N LEU A 196 1.51 14.28 -17.27
CA LEU A 196 2.25 15.42 -17.85
C LEU A 196 2.97 16.23 -16.76
N LEU A 197 2.29 16.58 -15.66
CA LEU A 197 2.92 17.25 -14.51
C LEU A 197 4.00 16.38 -13.86
N THR A 198 3.77 15.08 -13.77
CA THR A 198 4.75 14.12 -13.24
C THR A 198 5.97 14.01 -14.15
N THR A 199 5.79 13.93 -15.47
CA THR A 199 6.88 13.93 -16.46
C THR A 199 7.67 15.24 -16.40
N ALA A 200 6.99 16.38 -16.34
CA ALA A 200 7.63 17.68 -16.19
C ALA A 200 8.44 17.74 -14.88
N GLY A 201 7.87 17.30 -13.75
CA GLY A 201 8.56 17.23 -12.46
C GLY A 201 9.81 16.35 -12.49
N LEU A 202 9.75 15.17 -13.12
CA LEU A 202 10.91 14.27 -13.26
C LEU A 202 12.01 14.86 -14.17
N LEU A 203 11.63 15.50 -15.29
CA LEU A 203 12.58 16.20 -16.16
C LEU A 203 13.23 17.39 -15.44
N THR A 204 12.43 18.21 -14.73
CA THR A 204 12.95 19.30 -13.91
C THR A 204 13.88 18.78 -12.82
N MET A 205 13.54 17.67 -12.15
CA MET A 205 14.40 17.02 -11.14
C MET A 205 15.75 16.58 -11.73
N ALA A 206 15.73 15.96 -12.91
CA ALA A 206 16.95 15.49 -13.57
C ALA A 206 17.95 16.62 -13.87
N VAL A 207 17.47 17.85 -14.13
CA VAL A 207 18.30 19.04 -14.39
C VAL A 207 18.33 20.06 -13.23
N ALA A 208 17.71 19.75 -12.09
CA ALA A 208 17.56 20.69 -10.99
C ALA A 208 18.90 21.00 -10.33
N GLU A 209 19.35 22.25 -10.42
CA GLU A 209 20.48 22.79 -9.65
C GLU A 209 19.95 23.78 -8.60
N GLY A 210 20.33 23.60 -7.33
CA GLY A 210 19.92 24.47 -6.22
C GLY A 210 18.46 24.32 -5.76
N MET A 211 18.20 24.76 -4.51
CA MET A 211 16.94 24.50 -3.79
C MET A 211 15.66 24.94 -4.53
N ALA A 212 15.70 26.06 -5.27
CA ALA A 212 14.52 26.57 -5.97
C ALA A 212 14.03 25.64 -7.08
N VAL A 213 14.94 25.06 -7.88
CA VAL A 213 14.57 24.17 -9.00
C VAL A 213 14.15 22.80 -8.47
N PHE A 214 14.79 22.31 -7.41
CA PHE A 214 14.33 21.13 -6.66
C PHE A 214 12.93 21.32 -6.06
N GLY A 215 12.63 22.50 -5.49
CA GLY A 215 11.31 22.86 -5.00
C GLY A 215 10.25 22.89 -6.09
N LEU A 216 10.56 23.45 -7.26
CA LEU A 216 9.68 23.42 -8.43
C LEU A 216 9.40 21.98 -8.89
N ALA A 217 10.44 21.14 -9.00
CA ALA A 217 10.31 19.74 -9.38
C ALA A 217 9.38 18.97 -8.42
N TRP A 218 9.60 19.10 -7.11
CA TRP A 218 8.73 18.49 -6.09
C TRP A 218 7.31 19.06 -6.08
N GLY A 219 7.13 20.35 -6.38
CA GLY A 219 5.81 20.97 -6.55
C GLY A 219 5.04 20.38 -7.74
N LEU A 220 5.70 20.23 -8.89
CA LEU A 220 5.11 19.59 -10.08
C LEU A 220 4.72 18.12 -9.80
N LEU A 221 5.60 17.37 -9.15
CA LEU A 221 5.33 15.99 -8.70
C LEU A 221 4.14 15.92 -7.73
N GLY A 222 4.02 16.88 -6.80
CA GLY A 222 2.90 16.94 -5.85
C GLY A 222 1.58 17.28 -6.50
N ALA A 223 1.59 18.20 -7.47
CA ALA A 223 0.40 18.54 -8.26
C ALA A 223 -0.06 17.38 -9.15
N GLY A 224 0.87 16.66 -9.78
CA GLY A 224 0.58 15.40 -10.46
C GLY A 224 -0.03 14.37 -9.50
N ARG A 225 0.60 14.17 -8.32
CA ARG A 225 0.13 13.21 -7.32
C ARG A 225 -1.30 13.47 -6.84
N ALA A 226 -1.70 14.73 -6.65
CA ALA A 226 -3.06 15.09 -6.24
C ALA A 226 -4.10 14.68 -7.30
N LEU A 227 -3.84 14.99 -8.57
CA LEU A 227 -4.74 14.63 -9.69
C LEU A 227 -4.85 13.11 -9.90
N ASP A 228 -3.81 12.35 -9.60
CA ASP A 228 -3.76 10.91 -9.79
C ASP A 228 -4.35 10.08 -8.62
N SER A 229 -4.90 10.75 -7.60
CA SER A 229 -5.42 10.12 -6.38
C SER A 229 -6.81 9.52 -6.63
N GLY A 230 -6.89 8.39 -7.33
CA GLY A 230 -8.12 7.60 -7.51
C GLY A 230 -8.74 7.49 -8.93
N PRO A 231 -8.57 8.43 -9.89
CA PRO A 231 -9.32 8.38 -11.15
C PRO A 231 -9.13 7.11 -12.00
N LEU A 232 -7.97 6.45 -11.93
CA LEU A 232 -7.73 5.20 -12.66
C LEU A 232 -8.49 4.01 -12.03
N GLU A 233 -8.68 4.00 -10.71
CA GLU A 233 -9.47 2.99 -10.01
C GLU A 233 -10.97 3.21 -10.24
N ALA A 234 -11.43 4.47 -10.10
CA ALA A 234 -12.81 4.86 -10.41
C ALA A 234 -13.19 4.51 -11.86
N TRP A 235 -12.32 4.82 -12.83
CA TRP A 235 -12.49 4.41 -14.22
C TRP A 235 -12.59 2.88 -14.39
N TYR A 236 -11.77 2.10 -13.67
CA TYR A 236 -11.83 0.64 -13.75
C TYR A 236 -13.16 0.09 -13.22
N VAL A 237 -13.64 0.60 -12.08
CA VAL A 237 -14.92 0.21 -11.49
C VAL A 237 -16.07 0.58 -12.44
N ASP A 238 -16.14 1.82 -12.90
CA ASP A 238 -17.15 2.28 -13.87
C ASP A 238 -17.09 1.48 -15.17
N ALA A 239 -15.90 1.15 -15.70
CA ALA A 239 -15.75 0.39 -16.94
C ALA A 239 -16.22 -1.07 -16.81
N VAL A 240 -16.03 -1.68 -15.63
CA VAL A 240 -16.54 -3.02 -15.34
C VAL A 240 -18.06 -3.00 -15.19
N HIS A 241 -18.61 -2.07 -14.40
CA HIS A 241 -20.05 -1.99 -14.13
C HIS A 241 -20.88 -1.48 -15.31
N ALA A 242 -20.28 -0.74 -16.25
CA ALA A 242 -20.90 -0.41 -17.53
C ALA A 242 -21.10 -1.65 -18.43
N GLY A 243 -20.23 -2.67 -18.31
CA GLY A 243 -20.34 -3.93 -19.05
C GLY A 243 -21.15 -5.00 -18.33
N ASP A 244 -21.04 -5.07 -17.01
CA ASP A 244 -21.78 -5.99 -16.12
C ASP A 244 -21.95 -5.35 -14.73
N PRO A 245 -23.13 -4.81 -14.39
CA PRO A 245 -23.39 -4.17 -13.09
C PRO A 245 -23.24 -5.08 -11.87
N ALA A 246 -23.20 -6.41 -12.05
CA ALA A 246 -23.03 -7.38 -10.97
C ALA A 246 -21.60 -7.94 -10.88
N ALA A 247 -20.69 -7.50 -11.75
CA ALA A 247 -19.33 -8.02 -11.77
C ALA A 247 -18.51 -7.64 -10.53
N ASP A 248 -17.79 -8.63 -10.00
CA ASP A 248 -16.83 -8.45 -8.91
C ASP A 248 -15.55 -7.76 -9.42
N VAL A 249 -15.31 -6.55 -8.93
CA VAL A 249 -14.12 -5.72 -9.22
C VAL A 249 -12.90 -6.15 -8.41
N THR A 250 -13.08 -6.86 -7.29
CA THR A 250 -12.01 -7.27 -6.35
C THR A 250 -10.82 -7.93 -7.06
N PRO A 251 -11.00 -8.88 -8.01
CA PRO A 251 -9.88 -9.53 -8.68
C PRO A 251 -9.09 -8.61 -9.61
N GLY A 252 -9.63 -7.45 -9.99
CA GLY A 252 -8.87 -6.40 -10.67
C GLY A 252 -8.08 -5.55 -9.69
N LEU A 253 -8.74 -5.07 -8.63
CA LEU A 253 -8.11 -4.29 -7.55
C LEU A 253 -6.92 -5.04 -6.93
N SER A 254 -7.08 -6.32 -6.59
CA SER A 254 -5.99 -7.14 -6.03
C SER A 254 -4.83 -7.35 -7.02
N ARG A 255 -5.10 -7.46 -8.32
CA ARG A 255 -4.04 -7.59 -9.34
C ARG A 255 -3.33 -6.26 -9.61
N ALA A 256 -4.04 -5.13 -9.52
CA ALA A 256 -3.45 -3.81 -9.63
C ALA A 256 -2.56 -3.50 -8.42
N ALA A 257 -3.00 -3.83 -7.20
CA ALA A 257 -2.15 -3.72 -6.00
C ALA A 257 -0.88 -4.59 -6.08
N ALA A 258 -0.96 -5.79 -6.67
CA ALA A 258 0.22 -6.60 -6.94
C ALA A 258 1.14 -6.00 -8.02
N ALA A 259 0.56 -5.37 -9.05
CA ALA A 259 1.30 -4.73 -10.14
C ALA A 259 1.96 -3.40 -9.71
N ASP A 260 1.33 -2.66 -8.79
CA ASP A 260 1.89 -1.52 -8.07
C ASP A 260 3.15 -1.94 -7.30
N GLY A 261 3.02 -2.88 -6.36
CA GLY A 261 4.17 -3.37 -5.57
C GLY A 261 5.30 -3.98 -6.41
N LEU A 262 4.98 -4.70 -7.49
CA LEU A 262 5.98 -5.19 -8.44
C LEU A 262 6.65 -4.06 -9.24
N GLY A 263 5.88 -3.06 -9.69
CA GLY A 263 6.40 -1.88 -10.37
C GLY A 263 7.35 -1.08 -9.50
N LEU A 264 6.96 -0.81 -8.24
CA LEU A 264 7.80 -0.17 -7.25
C LEU A 264 9.09 -0.96 -6.97
N ALA A 265 9.01 -2.27 -6.76
CA ALA A 265 10.17 -3.10 -6.46
C ALA A 265 11.15 -3.24 -7.65
N LEU A 266 10.63 -3.54 -8.86
CA LEU A 266 11.46 -3.59 -10.06
C LEU A 266 12.06 -2.20 -10.37
N GLY A 267 11.28 -1.15 -10.18
CA GLY A 267 11.74 0.22 -10.35
C GLY A 267 12.87 0.55 -9.39
N ALA A 268 12.74 0.24 -8.10
CA ALA A 268 13.78 0.52 -7.11
C ALA A 268 15.11 -0.20 -7.42
N VAL A 269 15.05 -1.45 -7.89
CA VAL A 269 16.26 -2.15 -8.37
C VAL A 269 16.88 -1.44 -9.58
N LEU A 270 16.08 -1.13 -10.61
CA LEU A 270 16.57 -0.45 -11.82
C LEU A 270 17.16 0.92 -11.49
N GLY A 271 16.45 1.73 -10.70
CA GLY A 271 16.86 3.07 -10.31
C GLY A 271 18.12 3.10 -9.46
N GLY A 272 18.30 2.11 -8.58
CA GLY A 272 19.53 1.96 -7.80
C GLY A 272 20.72 1.47 -8.63
N LEU A 273 20.52 0.55 -9.57
CA LEU A 273 21.61 -0.07 -10.34
C LEU A 273 22.10 0.76 -11.53
N ILE A 274 21.23 1.54 -12.20
CA ILE A 274 21.59 2.35 -13.37
C ILE A 274 22.79 3.29 -13.11
N PRO A 275 22.91 4.00 -11.97
CA PRO A 275 24.07 4.84 -11.66
C PRO A 275 25.41 4.10 -11.61
N LEU A 276 25.44 2.78 -11.39
CA LEU A 276 26.67 1.97 -11.45
C LEU A 276 27.10 1.61 -12.88
N LEU A 277 26.18 1.71 -13.84
CA LEU A 277 26.41 1.41 -15.25
C LEU A 277 26.76 2.66 -16.07
N ALA A 278 26.77 3.84 -15.42
CA ALA A 278 27.07 5.11 -16.05
C ALA A 278 28.59 5.33 -16.17
N GLU A 279 29.05 5.77 -17.34
CA GLU A 279 30.42 6.26 -17.52
C GLU A 279 30.64 7.61 -16.82
N SER A 280 29.57 8.38 -16.61
CA SER A 280 29.57 9.63 -15.85
C SER A 280 29.57 9.37 -14.34
N SER A 281 30.12 10.30 -13.58
CA SER A 281 30.16 10.23 -12.11
C SER A 281 29.28 11.31 -11.45
N GLY A 282 29.05 11.17 -10.14
CA GLY A 282 28.31 12.16 -9.33
C GLY A 282 26.85 12.35 -9.77
N GLY A 283 26.39 13.61 -9.77
CA GLY A 283 25.00 13.95 -10.08
C GLY A 283 24.52 13.53 -11.48
N ALA A 284 25.42 13.47 -12.47
CA ALA A 284 25.07 13.06 -13.83
C ALA A 284 24.61 11.59 -13.89
N ALA A 285 25.28 10.69 -13.16
CA ALA A 285 24.87 9.28 -13.05
C ALA A 285 23.51 9.12 -12.37
N LEU A 286 23.26 9.91 -11.31
CA LEU A 286 22.03 9.90 -10.54
C LEU A 286 20.83 10.53 -11.28
N ALA A 287 21.07 11.33 -12.33
CA ALA A 287 20.03 11.89 -13.19
C ALA A 287 19.51 10.87 -14.24
N LEU A 288 20.32 9.88 -14.66
CA LEU A 288 19.92 8.90 -15.68
C LEU A 288 18.64 8.10 -15.32
N PRO A 289 18.45 7.60 -14.09
CA PRO A 289 17.20 6.96 -13.70
C PRO A 289 16.00 7.89 -13.79
N LEU A 290 16.16 9.18 -13.45
CA LEU A 290 15.07 10.16 -13.52
C LEU A 290 14.67 10.46 -14.97
N LEU A 291 15.62 10.50 -15.90
CA LEU A 291 15.33 10.61 -17.34
C LEU A 291 14.59 9.36 -17.86
N LEU A 292 14.99 8.16 -17.43
CA LEU A 292 14.27 6.93 -17.75
C LEU A 292 12.85 6.92 -17.16
N ALA A 293 12.69 7.36 -15.90
CA ALA A 293 11.40 7.50 -15.24
C ALA A 293 10.51 8.53 -15.96
N ALA A 294 11.06 9.67 -16.39
CA ALA A 294 10.34 10.67 -17.17
C ALA A 294 9.87 10.09 -18.51
N ALA A 295 10.73 9.37 -19.25
CA ALA A 295 10.38 8.73 -20.51
C ALA A 295 9.27 7.67 -20.34
N LEU A 296 9.38 6.81 -19.31
CA LEU A 296 8.35 5.82 -18.98
C LEU A 296 7.04 6.46 -18.51
N THR A 297 7.09 7.58 -17.78
CA THR A 297 5.90 8.36 -17.41
C THR A 297 5.25 8.98 -18.65
N GLY A 298 6.02 9.49 -19.60
CA GLY A 298 5.52 9.96 -20.90
C GLY A 298 4.87 8.84 -21.72
N ALA A 299 5.44 7.64 -21.73
CA ALA A 299 4.82 6.45 -22.29
C ALA A 299 3.51 6.07 -21.56
N SER A 300 3.46 6.27 -20.23
CA SER A 300 2.26 6.11 -19.41
C SER A 300 1.16 7.12 -19.80
N VAL A 301 1.50 8.38 -20.04
CA VAL A 301 0.55 9.40 -20.55
C VAL A 301 -0.06 8.97 -21.89
N LEU A 302 0.77 8.49 -22.82
CA LEU A 302 0.30 7.97 -24.10
C LEU A 302 -0.58 6.73 -23.92
N ALA A 303 -0.19 5.79 -23.07
CA ALA A 303 -0.98 4.61 -22.75
C ALA A 303 -2.33 4.96 -22.11
N VAL A 304 -2.38 5.93 -21.19
CA VAL A 304 -3.62 6.47 -20.61
C VAL A 304 -4.49 7.07 -21.72
N ALA A 305 -3.92 7.91 -22.59
CA ALA A 305 -4.66 8.55 -23.67
C ALA A 305 -5.25 7.54 -24.68
N LEU A 306 -4.59 6.40 -24.91
CA LEU A 306 -5.05 5.37 -25.85
C LEU A 306 -5.96 4.31 -25.20
N LEU A 307 -5.76 3.98 -23.92
CA LEU A 307 -6.41 2.84 -23.26
C LEU A 307 -7.56 3.23 -22.32
N VAL A 308 -7.55 4.43 -21.75
CA VAL A 308 -8.65 4.94 -20.89
C VAL A 308 -9.77 5.47 -21.78
N VAL A 309 -10.83 4.66 -21.94
CA VAL A 309 -12.01 5.02 -22.74
C VAL A 309 -12.91 5.94 -21.92
N PRO A 310 -13.35 7.11 -22.46
CA PRO A 310 -14.38 7.92 -21.82
C PRO A 310 -15.70 7.15 -21.70
N LEU A 311 -16.25 7.06 -20.49
CA LEU A 311 -17.46 6.28 -20.18
C LEU A 311 -18.71 7.15 -20.04
N ARG A 312 -18.52 8.43 -19.72
CA ARG A 312 -19.56 9.45 -19.56
C ARG A 312 -19.09 10.73 -20.28
N PRO A 313 -19.99 11.52 -20.89
CA PRO A 313 -19.64 12.87 -21.31
C PRO A 313 -19.30 13.73 -20.06
N PRO A 314 -18.50 14.80 -20.20
CA PRO A 314 -18.32 15.78 -19.13
C PRO A 314 -19.67 16.29 -18.63
N SER A 315 -19.88 16.26 -17.31
CA SER A 315 -21.13 16.67 -16.67
C SER A 315 -21.15 18.17 -16.37
N GLU A 316 -19.99 18.75 -16.06
CA GLU A 316 -19.82 20.15 -15.67
C GLU A 316 -18.50 20.74 -16.19
N SER A 317 -18.31 22.06 -16.03
CA SER A 317 -17.02 22.69 -16.32
C SER A 317 -16.00 22.37 -15.21
N GLY A 318 -14.75 22.14 -15.58
CA GLY A 318 -13.68 21.86 -14.61
C GLY A 318 -13.45 23.00 -13.59
N VAL A 319 -13.74 24.25 -13.99
CA VAL A 319 -13.69 25.41 -13.10
C VAL A 319 -14.79 25.36 -12.03
N ALA A 320 -16.01 24.95 -12.39
CA ALA A 320 -17.10 24.78 -11.42
C ALA A 320 -16.77 23.65 -10.43
N ALA A 321 -16.24 22.52 -10.91
CA ALA A 321 -15.83 21.40 -10.08
C ALA A 321 -14.72 21.78 -9.08
N LEU A 322 -13.68 22.50 -9.53
CA LEU A 322 -12.63 23.03 -8.64
C LEU A 322 -13.20 24.02 -7.62
N ALA A 323 -14.10 24.93 -8.03
CA ALA A 323 -14.74 25.87 -7.12
C ALA A 323 -15.63 25.17 -6.08
N ALA A 324 -16.30 24.07 -6.44
CA ALA A 324 -17.04 23.23 -5.51
C ALA A 324 -16.11 22.51 -4.53
N GLY A 325 -15.01 21.91 -5.01
CA GLY A 325 -13.99 21.28 -4.19
C GLY A 325 -13.39 22.24 -3.15
N VAL A 326 -13.00 23.45 -3.57
CA VAL A 326 -12.52 24.52 -2.67
C VAL A 326 -13.55 24.90 -1.60
N ARG A 327 -14.84 24.95 -1.95
CA ARG A 327 -15.93 25.23 -0.98
C ARG A 327 -16.15 24.12 0.05
N GLU A 328 -15.83 22.87 -0.29
CA GLU A 328 -15.93 21.73 0.63
C GLU A 328 -14.72 21.61 1.58
N VAL A 329 -13.55 22.17 1.24
CA VAL A 329 -12.33 22.10 2.09
C VAL A 329 -12.57 22.52 3.55
N PRO A 330 -13.19 23.69 3.86
CA PRO A 330 -13.42 24.09 5.25
C PRO A 330 -14.36 23.15 6.00
N ARG A 331 -15.30 22.52 5.29
CA ARG A 331 -16.23 21.54 5.86
C ARG A 331 -15.51 20.24 6.21
N VAL A 332 -14.69 19.71 5.31
CA VAL A 332 -13.90 18.49 5.54
C VAL A 332 -12.94 18.68 6.74
N ILE A 333 -12.28 19.85 6.83
CA ILE A 333 -11.43 20.20 7.97
C ILE A 333 -12.26 20.24 9.27
N ARG A 334 -13.42 20.91 9.26
CA ARG A 334 -14.32 21.00 10.43
C ARG A 334 -14.83 19.63 10.88
N ASP A 335 -15.26 18.78 9.96
CA ASP A 335 -15.80 17.46 10.27
C ASP A 335 -14.70 16.51 10.77
N THR A 336 -13.49 16.58 10.21
CA THR A 336 -12.29 15.88 10.73
C THR A 336 -11.93 16.37 12.14
N GLY A 337 -11.93 17.68 12.36
CA GLY A 337 -11.69 18.28 13.69
C GLY A 337 -12.73 17.85 14.72
N ARG A 338 -14.01 17.78 14.34
CA ARG A 338 -15.11 17.29 15.19
C ARG A 338 -14.96 15.81 15.53
N LEU A 339 -14.47 15.01 14.59
CA LEU A 339 -14.20 13.57 14.78
C LEU A 339 -13.07 13.33 15.79
N LEU A 340 -11.97 14.08 15.69
CA LEU A 340 -10.82 14.08 16.61
C LEU A 340 -11.21 14.35 18.07
N HIS A 341 -12.17 15.26 18.30
CA HIS A 341 -12.64 15.61 19.64
C HIS A 341 -13.54 14.51 20.24
N ARG A 342 -14.42 13.92 19.43
CA ARG A 342 -15.50 13.04 19.93
C ARG A 342 -15.12 11.58 20.17
N ASP A 343 -14.26 10.98 19.34
CA ASP A 343 -13.86 9.57 19.54
C ASP A 343 -12.37 9.45 19.91
N ARG A 344 -12.11 8.98 21.14
CA ARG A 344 -10.77 8.71 21.67
C ARG A 344 -10.02 7.67 20.82
N LEU A 345 -10.69 6.64 20.30
CA LEU A 345 -10.03 5.62 19.48
C LEU A 345 -9.60 6.22 18.14
N LEU A 346 -10.46 7.00 17.49
CA LEU A 346 -10.11 7.68 16.24
C LEU A 346 -8.94 8.64 16.47
N ARG A 347 -8.97 9.44 17.54
CA ARG A 347 -7.82 10.28 17.92
C ARG A 347 -6.52 9.49 18.09
N LEU A 348 -6.55 8.32 18.75
CA LEU A 348 -5.37 7.46 18.87
C LEU A 348 -4.90 6.91 17.52
N LEU A 349 -5.82 6.49 16.64
CA LEU A 349 -5.47 5.97 15.31
C LEU A 349 -4.91 7.06 14.38
N LEU A 350 -5.36 8.31 14.53
CA LEU A 350 -4.82 9.46 13.82
C LEU A 350 -3.43 9.85 14.35
N LEU A 351 -3.23 9.90 15.68
CA LEU A 351 -1.90 10.12 16.28
C LEU A 351 -0.90 9.01 15.92
N ILE A 352 -1.35 7.75 15.87
CA ILE A 352 -0.53 6.64 15.37
C ILE A 352 -0.13 6.87 13.90
N SER A 353 -1.08 7.27 13.05
CA SER A 353 -0.80 7.48 11.62
C SER A 353 0.18 8.65 11.42
N PHE A 354 0.03 9.73 12.19
CA PHE A 354 0.99 10.83 12.25
C PHE A 354 2.40 10.37 12.65
N ALA A 355 2.51 9.64 13.76
CA ALA A 355 3.81 9.15 14.24
C ALA A 355 4.45 8.12 13.28
N THR A 356 3.66 7.28 12.61
CA THR A 356 4.15 6.43 11.51
C THR A 356 4.68 7.26 10.33
N GLY A 357 4.07 8.41 10.01
CA GLY A 357 4.54 9.32 8.97
C GLY A 357 5.94 9.88 9.28
N VAL A 358 6.13 10.37 10.51
CA VAL A 358 7.45 10.83 11.00
C VAL A 358 8.51 9.71 10.90
N ALA A 359 8.16 8.48 11.30
CA ALA A 359 9.08 7.34 11.26
C ALA A 359 9.40 6.83 9.84
N LEU A 360 8.46 6.92 8.90
CA LEU A 360 8.74 6.63 7.49
C LEU A 360 9.72 7.66 6.93
N THR A 361 9.45 8.95 7.15
CA THR A 361 10.32 10.03 6.67
C THR A 361 11.74 9.98 7.22
N SER A 362 11.96 9.56 8.49
CA SER A 362 13.33 9.38 8.98
C SER A 362 14.12 8.38 8.13
N LEU A 363 13.48 7.31 7.64
CA LEU A 363 14.14 6.27 6.85
C LEU A 363 14.17 6.61 5.35
N GLU A 364 13.12 7.21 4.82
CA GLU A 364 13.02 7.55 3.39
C GLU A 364 13.91 8.75 3.00
N LEU A 365 14.17 9.67 3.92
CA LEU A 365 15.06 10.83 3.70
C LEU A 365 16.49 10.55 4.18
N LEU A 366 16.70 10.17 5.45
CA LEU A 366 18.06 9.99 5.99
C LEU A 366 18.66 8.63 5.64
N GLY A 367 17.84 7.61 5.37
CA GLY A 367 18.31 6.27 4.97
C GLY A 367 19.19 6.23 3.71
N PRO A 368 18.79 6.82 2.56
CA PRO A 368 19.65 6.81 1.37
C PRO A 368 20.96 7.56 1.59
N LEU A 369 20.93 8.70 2.29
CA LEU A 369 22.13 9.46 2.67
C LEU A 369 23.07 8.59 3.53
N HIS A 370 22.55 8.02 4.62
CA HIS A 370 23.31 7.19 5.53
C HIS A 370 23.91 5.94 4.85
N VAL A 371 23.16 5.28 3.95
CA VAL A 371 23.66 4.14 3.18
C VAL A 371 24.75 4.57 2.18
N ALA A 372 24.63 5.75 1.55
CA ALA A 372 25.69 6.28 0.68
C ALA A 372 26.96 6.64 1.46
N ASP A 373 26.84 7.20 2.66
CA ASP A 373 27.97 7.47 3.56
C ASP A 373 28.72 6.19 3.93
N LEU A 374 28.00 5.13 4.34
CA LEU A 374 28.59 3.84 4.70
C LEU A 374 29.23 3.09 3.52
N VAL A 375 28.68 3.26 2.31
CA VAL A 375 29.23 2.67 1.07
C VAL A 375 30.37 3.53 0.49
N GLY A 376 30.52 4.79 0.93
CA GLY A 376 31.55 5.72 0.46
C GLY A 376 31.34 6.22 -0.97
N SER A 377 30.16 6.02 -1.57
CA SER A 377 29.83 6.57 -2.89
C SER A 377 28.32 6.73 -3.10
N PRO A 378 27.85 7.81 -3.76
CA PRO A 378 26.43 7.99 -4.07
C PRO A 378 25.86 6.90 -5.00
N ALA A 379 26.62 6.45 -6.01
CA ALA A 379 26.17 5.41 -6.93
C ALA A 379 26.06 4.03 -6.26
N GLY A 380 27.03 3.66 -5.41
CA GLY A 380 26.94 2.45 -4.59
C GLY A 380 25.83 2.51 -3.54
N GLY A 381 25.66 3.69 -2.92
CA GLY A 381 24.55 3.95 -1.99
C GLY A 381 23.19 3.78 -2.65
N ALA A 382 22.99 4.35 -3.84
CA ALA A 382 21.77 4.19 -4.63
C ALA A 382 21.49 2.71 -4.97
N ALA A 383 22.51 1.94 -5.34
CA ALA A 383 22.38 0.52 -5.67
C ALA A 383 21.95 -0.32 -4.47
N VAL A 384 22.63 -0.17 -3.33
CA VAL A 384 22.26 -0.86 -2.09
C VAL A 384 20.85 -0.45 -1.65
N PHE A 385 20.56 0.85 -1.61
CA PHE A 385 19.27 1.37 -1.17
C PHE A 385 18.12 0.94 -2.09
N GLY A 386 18.35 0.89 -3.41
CA GLY A 386 17.37 0.39 -4.38
C GLY A 386 16.99 -1.08 -4.16
N VAL A 387 17.98 -1.93 -3.89
CA VAL A 387 17.74 -3.34 -3.52
C VAL A 387 17.04 -3.45 -2.17
N VAL A 388 17.46 -2.66 -1.16
CA VAL A 388 16.82 -2.61 0.16
C VAL A 388 15.35 -2.20 0.07
N MET A 389 15.01 -1.17 -0.71
CA MET A 389 13.64 -0.74 -0.95
C MET A 389 12.81 -1.82 -1.64
N ALA A 390 13.35 -2.47 -2.67
CA ALA A 390 12.66 -3.54 -3.38
C ALA A 390 12.31 -4.74 -2.47
N VAL A 391 13.27 -5.17 -1.64
CA VAL A 391 13.04 -6.22 -0.64
C VAL A 391 12.06 -5.74 0.45
N SER A 392 12.14 -4.47 0.86
CA SER A 392 11.25 -3.88 1.87
C SER A 392 9.78 -3.83 1.43
N PHE A 393 9.49 -3.58 0.14
CA PHE A 393 8.13 -3.66 -0.39
C PHE A 393 7.57 -5.10 -0.29
N GLY A 394 8.36 -6.12 -0.65
CA GLY A 394 7.99 -7.53 -0.48
C GLY A 394 7.82 -7.93 1.00
N ALA A 395 8.67 -7.38 1.88
CA ALA A 395 8.60 -7.59 3.32
C ALA A 395 7.35 -6.94 3.95
N ALA A 396 6.92 -5.76 3.48
CA ALA A 396 5.67 -5.12 3.90
C ALA A 396 4.43 -5.92 3.48
N GLY A 397 4.43 -6.47 2.25
CA GLY A 397 3.38 -7.41 1.81
C GLY A 397 3.32 -8.66 2.71
N THR A 398 4.48 -9.23 3.02
CA THR A 398 4.61 -10.39 3.92
C THR A 398 4.15 -10.06 5.35
N GLY A 399 4.54 -8.90 5.90
CA GLY A 399 4.10 -8.43 7.22
C GLY A 399 2.58 -8.28 7.32
N SER A 400 1.94 -7.79 6.27
CA SER A 400 0.48 -7.70 6.19
C SER A 400 -0.20 -9.08 6.28
N LEU A 401 0.39 -10.11 5.67
CA LEU A 401 -0.10 -11.50 5.76
C LEU A 401 0.15 -12.13 7.14
N LEU A 402 1.18 -11.68 7.88
CA LEU A 402 1.48 -12.15 9.24
C LEU A 402 0.57 -11.53 10.31
N ALA A 403 -0.20 -10.48 10.00
CA ALA A 403 -1.08 -9.80 10.95
C ALA A 403 -2.03 -10.74 11.76
N PRO A 404 -2.69 -11.76 11.17
CA PRO A 404 -3.53 -12.69 11.93
C PRO A 404 -2.71 -13.62 12.85
N ALA A 405 -1.47 -13.95 12.48
CA ALA A 405 -0.57 -14.74 13.33
C ALA A 405 -0.07 -13.90 14.52
N ALA A 406 0.34 -12.66 14.28
CA ALA A 406 0.71 -11.70 15.33
C ALA A 406 -0.45 -11.42 16.30
N ARG A 407 -1.69 -11.28 15.80
CA ARG A 407 -2.87 -11.15 16.64
C ARG A 407 -3.10 -12.39 17.52
N ARG A 408 -2.89 -13.61 16.99
CA ARG A 408 -3.00 -14.86 17.77
C ARG A 408 -1.93 -14.95 18.86
N SER A 409 -0.65 -14.70 18.55
CA SER A 409 0.43 -14.73 19.55
C SER A 409 0.25 -13.66 20.64
N ALA A 410 -0.35 -12.51 20.29
CA ALA A 410 -0.73 -11.48 21.24
C ALA A 410 -1.99 -11.79 22.09
N GLY A 411 -2.51 -13.03 22.06
CA GLY A 411 -3.72 -13.43 22.81
C GLY A 411 -5.00 -12.80 22.27
N GLY A 412 -5.10 -12.61 20.95
CA GLY A 412 -6.26 -12.04 20.27
C GLY A 412 -6.34 -10.50 20.26
N SER A 413 -5.51 -9.82 21.07
CA SER A 413 -5.54 -8.37 21.28
C SER A 413 -4.84 -7.58 20.17
N VAL A 414 -5.61 -6.76 19.44
CA VAL A 414 -5.08 -5.81 18.43
C VAL A 414 -4.15 -4.78 19.05
N ALA A 415 -4.50 -4.26 20.24
CA ALA A 415 -3.68 -3.30 20.98
C ALA A 415 -2.29 -3.87 21.30
N ARG A 416 -2.23 -5.10 21.83
CA ARG A 416 -0.96 -5.77 22.16
C ARG A 416 -0.15 -6.12 20.90
N ALA A 417 -0.78 -6.68 19.87
CA ALA A 417 -0.10 -6.99 18.62
C ALA A 417 0.50 -5.75 17.95
N SER A 418 -0.26 -4.65 17.89
CA SER A 418 0.20 -3.36 17.35
C SER A 418 1.31 -2.75 18.19
N ALA A 419 1.22 -2.83 19.52
CA ALA A 419 2.27 -2.31 20.41
C ALA A 419 3.58 -3.09 20.24
N VAL A 420 3.54 -4.43 20.27
CA VAL A 420 4.73 -5.28 20.11
C VAL A 420 5.38 -5.06 18.74
N SER A 421 4.62 -5.07 17.64
CA SER A 421 5.21 -4.85 16.31
C SER A 421 5.82 -3.45 16.17
N SER A 422 5.26 -2.45 16.85
CA SER A 422 5.79 -1.08 16.86
C SER A 422 7.06 -0.93 17.71
N VAL A 423 7.19 -1.66 18.82
CA VAL A 423 8.45 -1.75 19.58
C VAL A 423 9.54 -2.40 18.72
N VAL A 424 9.25 -3.51 18.04
CA VAL A 424 10.24 -4.17 17.17
C VAL A 424 10.64 -3.26 16.02
N ALA A 425 9.68 -2.57 15.38
CA ALA A 425 9.96 -1.58 14.35
C ALA A 425 10.84 -0.41 14.88
N ALA A 426 10.61 0.06 16.10
CA ALA A 426 11.47 1.08 16.72
C ALA A 426 12.90 0.58 16.95
N LEU A 427 13.06 -0.66 17.44
CA LEU A 427 14.38 -1.28 17.63
C LEU A 427 15.12 -1.43 16.30
N THR A 428 14.43 -1.73 15.20
CA THR A 428 15.05 -1.79 13.88
C THR A 428 15.45 -0.40 13.35
N VAL A 429 14.67 0.66 13.59
CA VAL A 429 15.11 2.02 13.25
C VAL A 429 16.33 2.45 14.09
N ALA A 430 16.36 2.08 15.38
CA ALA A 430 17.54 2.32 16.22
C ALA A 430 18.78 1.50 15.75
N ALA A 431 18.59 0.28 15.25
CA ALA A 431 19.66 -0.51 14.64
C ALA A 431 20.20 0.12 13.35
N VAL A 432 19.33 0.72 12.52
CA VAL A 432 19.76 1.55 11.37
C VAL A 432 20.57 2.75 11.87
N ALA A 433 20.12 3.46 12.92
CA ALA A 433 20.79 4.66 13.43
C ALA A 433 22.19 4.43 14.04
N LEU A 434 22.43 3.23 14.59
CA LEU A 434 23.60 2.93 15.43
C LEU A 434 24.60 1.96 14.77
N SER A 435 24.31 1.46 13.57
CA SER A 435 25.18 0.51 12.87
C SER A 435 26.09 1.19 11.86
N ALA A 436 27.35 0.76 11.81
CA ALA A 436 28.28 1.06 10.72
C ALA A 436 28.28 0.00 9.60
N GLU A 437 27.53 -1.09 9.77
CA GLU A 437 27.56 -2.25 8.89
C GLU A 437 26.40 -2.20 7.88
N VAL A 438 26.72 -1.98 6.60
CA VAL A 438 25.74 -1.85 5.50
C VAL A 438 24.74 -3.02 5.48
N ALA A 439 25.21 -4.25 5.73
CA ALA A 439 24.36 -5.44 5.77
C ALA A 439 23.35 -5.43 6.93
N LEU A 440 23.74 -4.91 8.10
CA LEU A 440 22.85 -4.79 9.26
C LEU A 440 21.86 -3.65 9.07
N VAL A 441 22.28 -2.51 8.51
CA VAL A 441 21.39 -1.41 8.11
C VAL A 441 20.34 -1.91 7.12
N ALA A 442 20.76 -2.61 6.06
CA ALA A 442 19.86 -3.21 5.07
C ALA A 442 18.84 -4.16 5.68
N ALA A 443 19.29 -5.10 6.53
CA ALA A 443 18.42 -6.05 7.21
C ALA A 443 17.42 -5.35 8.16
N ALA A 444 17.88 -4.36 8.92
CA ALA A 444 17.04 -3.61 9.85
C ALA A 444 15.97 -2.78 9.10
N PHE A 445 16.31 -2.19 7.95
CA PHE A 445 15.37 -1.45 7.10
C PHE A 445 14.24 -2.38 6.58
N VAL A 446 14.61 -3.56 6.07
CA VAL A 446 13.64 -4.59 5.62
C VAL A 446 12.73 -5.06 6.76
N LEU A 447 13.29 -5.29 7.94
CA LEU A 447 12.53 -5.70 9.13
C LEU A 447 11.58 -4.58 9.62
N PHE A 448 11.98 -3.31 9.57
CA PHE A 448 11.10 -2.18 9.88
C PHE A 448 9.84 -2.22 9.01
N TYR A 449 9.97 -2.33 7.68
CA TYR A 449 8.81 -2.37 6.78
C TYR A 449 7.91 -3.59 7.05
N LEU A 450 8.50 -4.75 7.36
CA LEU A 450 7.74 -5.94 7.77
C LEU A 450 6.92 -5.71 9.04
N PHE A 451 7.53 -5.23 10.13
CA PHE A 451 6.85 -5.07 11.42
C PHE A 451 5.90 -3.86 11.48
N ASN A 452 6.17 -2.80 10.71
CA ASN A 452 5.23 -1.70 10.49
C ASN A 452 3.94 -2.22 9.80
N ALA A 453 4.11 -3.02 8.74
CA ALA A 453 3.01 -3.57 7.96
C ALA A 453 2.14 -4.57 8.75
N VAL A 454 2.72 -5.38 9.66
CA VAL A 454 1.95 -6.25 10.59
C VAL A 454 0.86 -5.48 11.34
N GLY A 455 1.15 -4.26 11.79
CA GLY A 455 0.19 -3.46 12.55
C GLY A 455 -0.91 -2.81 11.71
N TRP A 456 -0.70 -2.64 10.40
CA TRP A 456 -1.62 -1.87 9.55
C TRP A 456 -3.00 -2.52 9.36
N PRO A 457 -3.13 -3.80 8.94
CA PRO A 457 -4.44 -4.45 8.81
C PRO A 457 -5.21 -4.50 10.14
N LEU A 458 -4.53 -4.70 11.26
CA LEU A 458 -5.14 -4.78 12.58
C LEU A 458 -5.76 -3.43 13.00
N ARG A 459 -5.03 -2.33 12.76
CA ARG A 459 -5.54 -0.97 12.98
C ARG A 459 -6.66 -0.60 12.00
N GLN A 460 -6.62 -1.10 10.76
CA GLN A 460 -7.71 -0.92 9.81
C GLN A 460 -8.99 -1.65 10.25
N GLN A 461 -8.90 -2.87 10.81
CA GLN A 461 -10.05 -3.61 11.32
C GLN A 461 -10.80 -2.80 12.41
N LEU A 462 -10.07 -2.25 13.39
CA LEU A 462 -10.66 -1.39 14.44
C LEU A 462 -11.35 -0.14 13.87
N LEU A 463 -10.81 0.44 12.80
CA LEU A 463 -11.39 1.59 12.12
C LEU A 463 -12.74 1.25 11.47
N HIS A 464 -12.81 0.09 10.81
CA HIS A 464 -14.02 -0.39 10.14
C HIS A 464 -15.12 -0.81 11.11
N GLU A 465 -14.76 -1.32 12.29
CA GLU A 465 -15.72 -1.70 13.35
C GLU A 465 -16.38 -0.49 14.04
N ARG A 466 -15.72 0.67 14.02
CA ARG A 466 -16.16 1.89 14.72
C ARG A 466 -16.75 2.97 13.82
N THR A 467 -16.52 2.90 12.51
CA THR A 467 -17.07 3.88 11.54
C THR A 467 -18.39 3.40 10.95
N THR A 468 -19.40 4.28 10.91
CA THR A 468 -20.60 4.05 10.10
C THR A 468 -20.27 4.16 8.61
N SER A 469 -21.15 3.63 7.75
CA SER A 469 -21.02 3.78 6.29
C SER A 469 -20.90 5.25 5.86
N SER A 470 -21.64 6.15 6.52
CA SER A 470 -21.61 7.60 6.26
C SER A 470 -20.34 8.31 6.75
N GLN A 471 -19.59 7.73 7.70
CA GLN A 471 -18.37 8.34 8.28
C GLN A 471 -17.07 7.70 7.78
N ARG A 472 -17.14 6.54 7.11
CA ARG A 472 -15.96 5.79 6.68
C ARG A 472 -15.02 6.62 5.79
N SER A 473 -15.55 7.28 4.76
CA SER A 473 -14.74 8.08 3.82
C SER A 473 -13.95 9.18 4.56
N THR A 474 -14.64 10.05 5.29
CA THR A 474 -14.02 11.12 6.11
C THR A 474 -12.95 10.58 7.06
N THR A 475 -13.18 9.42 7.68
CA THR A 475 -12.24 8.84 8.64
C THR A 475 -10.98 8.27 7.95
N VAL A 476 -11.14 7.65 6.77
CA VAL A 476 -10.00 7.18 5.96
C VAL A 476 -9.18 8.36 5.45
N SER A 477 -9.84 9.41 4.93
CA SER A 477 -9.17 10.65 4.50
C SER A 477 -8.42 11.34 5.64
N ALA A 478 -9.05 11.47 6.82
CA ALA A 478 -8.40 12.01 8.01
C ALA A 478 -7.14 11.23 8.41
N LYS A 479 -7.13 9.90 8.21
CA LYS A 479 -5.99 9.04 8.49
C LYS A 479 -4.83 9.26 7.52
N SER A 480 -5.13 9.36 6.22
CA SER A 480 -4.14 9.70 5.19
C SER A 480 -3.58 11.11 5.41
N LEU A 481 -4.43 12.08 5.76
CA LEU A 481 -4.03 13.43 6.15
C LEU A 481 -3.09 13.43 7.35
N ALA A 482 -3.41 12.69 8.42
CA ALA A 482 -2.56 12.59 9.60
C ALA A 482 -1.17 12.00 9.26
N LEU A 483 -1.13 10.96 8.42
CA LEU A 483 0.12 10.37 7.92
C LEU A 483 0.94 11.39 7.10
N MET A 484 0.30 12.13 6.20
CA MET A 484 0.94 13.13 5.35
C MET A 484 1.47 14.33 6.15
N LEU A 485 0.72 14.80 7.17
CA LEU A 485 1.18 15.83 8.11
C LEU A 485 2.37 15.35 8.96
N GLY A 486 2.38 14.08 9.35
CA GLY A 486 3.50 13.43 10.02
C GLY A 486 4.75 13.44 9.14
N GLY A 487 4.62 13.06 7.88
CA GLY A 487 5.72 13.11 6.92
C GLY A 487 6.21 14.53 6.61
N LEU A 488 5.29 15.50 6.47
CA LEU A 488 5.61 16.92 6.25
C LEU A 488 6.43 17.49 7.41
N LEU A 489 5.98 17.29 8.66
CA LEU A 489 6.75 17.74 9.83
C LEU A 489 8.04 16.92 10.03
N GLY A 490 8.02 15.63 9.68
CA GLY A 490 9.24 14.80 9.62
C GLY A 490 10.29 15.39 8.68
N ASN A 491 9.89 15.75 7.45
CA ASN A 491 10.75 16.35 6.42
C ASN A 491 11.35 17.67 6.90
N LEU A 492 10.59 18.49 7.65
CA LEU A 492 11.09 19.77 8.16
C LEU A 492 12.00 19.62 9.39
N LEU A 493 11.72 18.69 10.31
CA LEU A 493 12.37 18.64 11.63
C LEU A 493 13.52 17.62 11.71
N LEU A 494 13.36 16.43 11.13
CA LEU A 494 14.33 15.33 11.28
C LEU A 494 15.69 15.63 10.62
N PRO A 495 15.77 16.25 9.43
CA PRO A 495 17.07 16.55 8.83
C PRO A 495 17.80 17.70 9.52
N ARG A 496 17.05 18.69 10.05
CA ARG A 496 17.63 19.75 10.92
C ARG A 496 18.21 19.17 12.20
N LEU A 497 17.56 18.16 12.79
CA LEU A 497 18.10 17.42 13.92
C LEU A 497 19.35 16.60 13.51
N ALA A 498 19.36 16.01 12.31
CA ALA A 498 20.51 15.30 11.78
C ALA A 498 21.72 16.22 11.52
N GLU A 499 21.51 17.46 11.07
CA GLU A 499 22.58 18.46 10.94
C GLU A 499 23.11 18.92 12.29
N ALA A 500 22.22 19.19 13.26
CA ALA A 500 22.61 19.74 14.56
C ALA A 500 23.24 18.70 15.52
N ALA A 501 22.87 17.42 15.40
CA ALA A 501 23.25 16.35 16.34
C ALA A 501 23.72 15.04 15.66
N GLY A 502 23.94 15.06 14.34
CA GLY A 502 24.37 13.91 13.55
C GLY A 502 23.23 13.02 13.04
N THR A 503 23.44 12.35 11.91
CA THR A 503 22.48 11.42 11.27
C THR A 503 21.83 10.40 12.23
N PRO A 504 22.55 9.79 13.20
CA PRO A 504 21.93 8.93 14.21
C PRO A 504 20.82 9.61 15.02
N ALA A 505 20.94 10.91 15.36
CA ALA A 505 19.92 11.61 16.14
C ALA A 505 18.60 11.78 15.36
N GLY A 506 18.68 12.11 14.06
CA GLY A 506 17.52 12.19 13.17
C GLY A 506 16.81 10.83 12.99
N LEU A 507 17.59 9.75 12.87
CA LEU A 507 17.05 8.38 12.78
C LEU A 507 16.45 7.91 14.12
N LEU A 508 17.10 8.19 15.25
CA LEU A 508 16.59 7.87 16.59
C LEU A 508 15.30 8.63 16.94
N ALA A 509 15.09 9.83 16.41
CA ALA A 509 13.79 10.51 16.51
C ALA A 509 12.67 9.75 15.76
N GLY A 510 12.98 9.10 14.65
CA GLY A 510 12.08 8.14 13.99
C GLY A 510 11.80 6.89 14.83
N ALA A 511 12.82 6.34 15.49
CA ALA A 511 12.65 5.25 16.45
C ALA A 511 11.74 5.67 17.62
N ALA A 512 11.93 6.88 18.16
CA ALA A 512 11.07 7.45 19.20
C ALA A 512 9.62 7.65 18.74
N ALA A 513 9.40 8.04 17.48
CA ALA A 513 8.07 8.10 16.89
C ALA A 513 7.41 6.70 16.82
N MET A 514 8.15 5.64 16.52
CA MET A 514 7.63 4.26 16.60
C MET A 514 7.37 3.77 18.03
N LEU A 515 8.19 4.18 19.01
CA LEU A 515 7.88 3.94 20.43
C LEU A 515 6.59 4.66 20.86
N LEU A 516 6.35 5.88 20.37
CA LEU A 516 5.09 6.58 20.57
C LEU A 516 3.92 5.81 19.95
N VAL A 517 4.06 5.25 18.74
CA VAL A 517 3.04 4.35 18.16
C VAL A 517 2.78 3.14 19.07
N ALA A 518 3.80 2.57 19.70
CA ALA A 518 3.63 1.46 20.64
C ALA A 518 2.83 1.88 21.90
N VAL A 519 3.17 3.01 22.52
CA VAL A 519 2.46 3.56 23.68
C VAL A 519 1.00 3.87 23.35
N LEU A 520 0.75 4.55 22.21
CA LEU A 520 -0.60 4.83 21.72
C LEU A 520 -1.38 3.55 21.43
N SER A 521 -0.71 2.50 20.93
CA SER A 521 -1.31 1.20 20.64
C SER A 521 -1.82 0.49 21.90
N VAL A 522 -1.16 0.63 23.05
CA VAL A 522 -1.68 0.13 24.35
C VAL A 522 -3.00 0.82 24.74
N GLY A 523 -3.19 2.05 24.28
CA GLY A 523 -4.43 2.82 24.43
C GLY A 523 -5.60 2.35 23.56
N LEU A 524 -5.37 1.52 22.53
CA LEU A 524 -6.40 0.98 21.62
C LEU A 524 -7.25 -0.13 22.25
N ARG A 525 -7.48 -0.08 23.57
CA ARG A 525 -8.37 -1.02 24.25
C ARG A 525 -9.77 -0.90 23.63
N PRO A 526 -10.45 -2.02 23.32
CA PRO A 526 -11.85 -1.95 22.94
C PRO A 526 -12.61 -1.41 24.15
N GLY A 527 -12.99 -0.13 24.09
CA GLY A 527 -14.02 0.40 24.97
C GLY A 527 -15.24 -0.49 24.82
N THR A 528 -15.84 -0.88 25.96
CA THR A 528 -17.05 -1.70 26.01
C THR A 528 -18.02 -1.25 24.92
N PRO A 529 -18.57 -2.16 24.10
CA PRO A 529 -19.55 -1.77 23.09
C PRO A 529 -20.67 -1.02 23.80
N GLY A 530 -20.90 0.23 23.39
CA GLY A 530 -21.89 1.08 24.04
C GLY A 530 -23.24 0.37 24.08
N ALA A 531 -23.93 0.48 25.23
CA ALA A 531 -25.22 -0.17 25.49
C ALA A 531 -26.31 0.14 24.44
N SER A 532 -26.08 1.15 23.59
CA SER A 532 -26.89 1.52 22.43
C SER A 532 -27.09 0.42 21.37
N ARG A 533 -26.27 -0.65 21.32
CA ARG A 533 -26.57 -1.81 20.43
C ARG A 533 -27.55 -2.83 21.01
N VAL A 534 -27.77 -2.84 22.33
CA VAL A 534 -28.77 -3.73 22.97
C VAL A 534 -30.14 -3.05 23.03
N ALA A 535 -30.16 -1.73 23.26
CA ALA A 535 -31.40 -0.94 23.20
C ALA A 535 -32.08 -0.96 21.82
N ALA A 536 -31.30 -1.00 20.73
CA ALA A 536 -31.82 -1.01 19.36
C ALA A 536 -32.35 -2.39 18.86
N LEU A 537 -32.37 -3.41 19.73
CA LEU A 537 -32.93 -4.75 19.44
C LEU A 537 -34.10 -5.10 20.38
N HIS A 538 -34.49 -4.18 21.27
CA HIS A 538 -35.59 -4.33 22.23
C HIS A 538 -36.47 -3.07 22.35
N GLY A 539 -36.49 -2.23 21.31
CA GLY A 539 -37.34 -1.04 21.19
C GLY A 539 -38.18 -1.08 19.93
#